data_AF-A0A7W4HCX6-F1
#
_entry.id   AF-A0A7W4HCX6-F1
#
_cell.length_a   1.000
_cell.length_b   1.000
_cell.length_c   1.000
_cell.angle_alpha   90.00
_cell.angle_beta   90.00
_cell.angle_gamma   90.00
#
_symmetry.space_group_name_H-M   'P 1'
#
loop_
_entity.id
_entity.type
_entity.pdbx_description
1 polymer ?
#
loop_
_entity_poly.entity_id
_entity_poly.type
_entity_poly.pdbx_seq_one_letter_code
_entity_poly.pdbx_strand_id
1 'polypeptide(L)' 'MVAITKSDLIDNARRRELEQEVQFEAPYLFISAVSGDGLYTLKDMLWEELNRDK' A
#
# COMPACT_ATOMS: atom_id res chain seq x y z
N MET A 1 3.20 9.22 0.75
CA MET A 1 2.68 7.85 0.49
C MET A 1 2.74 7.02 1.77
N VAL A 2 1.74 6.18 2.01
CA VAL A 2 1.63 5.29 3.19
C VAL A 2 1.63 3.83 2.73
N ALA A 3 2.53 3.00 3.26
CA ALA A 3 2.55 1.56 2.99
C ALA A 3 2.02 0.79 4.22
N ILE A 4 0.90 0.08 4.06
CA ILE A 4 0.36 -0.81 5.09
C ILE A 4 0.95 -2.20 4.87
N THR A 5 1.75 -2.67 5.82
CA THR A 5 2.52 -3.92 5.68
C THR A 5 1.81 -5.13 6.31
N LYS A 6 2.30 -6.33 5.97
CA LYS A 6 1.77 -7.63 6.46
C LYS A 6 0.30 -7.86 6.12
N SER A 7 -0.12 -7.44 4.91
CA SER A 7 -1.48 -7.66 4.41
C SER A 7 -1.87 -9.14 4.32
N ASP A 8 -0.89 -10.05 4.30
CA ASP A 8 -1.09 -11.50 4.36
C ASP A 8 -1.81 -12.00 5.62
N LEU A 9 -1.81 -11.20 6.70
CA LEU A 9 -2.52 -11.53 7.95
C LEU A 9 -3.98 -11.06 7.95
N ILE A 10 -4.39 -10.29 6.95
CA ILE A 10 -5.70 -9.66 6.84
C ILE A 10 -6.47 -10.35 5.72
N ASP A 11 -7.66 -10.89 6.02
CA ASP A 11 -8.54 -11.43 4.99
C ASP A 11 -9.22 -10.32 4.18
N ASN A 12 -9.79 -10.70 3.03
CA ASN A 12 -10.42 -9.75 2.11
C ASN A 12 -11.64 -9.02 2.70
N ALA A 13 -12.34 -9.60 3.67
CA ALA A 13 -13.49 -8.95 4.30
C ALA A 13 -13.02 -7.85 5.26
N ARG A 14 -12.06 -8.18 6.13
CA ARG A 14 -11.43 -7.20 7.05
C ARG A 14 -10.67 -6.10 6.32
N ARG A 15 -10.07 -6.40 5.17
CA ARG A 15 -9.43 -5.38 4.33
C ARG A 15 -10.45 -4.34 3.82
N ARG A 16 -11.64 -4.77 3.41
CA ARG A 16 -12.70 -3.86 2.94
C ARG A 16 -13.23 -2.98 4.06
N GLU A 17 -13.36 -3.52 5.27
CA GLU A 17 -13.72 -2.74 6.46
C GLU A 17 -12.67 -1.67 6.75
N LEU A 18 -11.39 -2.04 6.74
CA LEU A 18 -10.27 -1.10 6.89
C LEU A 18 -10.28 -0.03 5.79
N GLU A 19 -10.53 -0.38 4.53
CA GLU A 19 -10.61 0.59 3.43
C GLU A 19 -11.77 1.60 3.60
N GLN A 20 -12.80 1.27 4.38
CA GLN A 20 -13.89 2.19 4.71
C GLN A 20 -13.56 3.13 5.88
N GLU A 21 -12.79 2.66 6.86
CA GLU A 21 -12.43 3.44 8.04
C GLU A 21 -11.16 4.29 7.85
N VAL A 22 -10.22 3.79 7.05
CA VAL A 22 -8.91 4.39 6.89
C VAL A 22 -8.94 5.38 5.74
N GLN A 23 -8.91 6.66 6.09
CA GLN A 23 -8.67 7.75 5.14
C GLN A 23 -7.30 8.37 5.42
N PHE A 24 -6.39 8.24 4.47
CA PHE A 24 -5.13 8.99 4.48
C PHE A 24 -5.22 10.14 3.47
N GLU A 25 -4.63 11.28 3.80
CA GLU A 25 -4.50 12.40 2.87
C GLU A 25 -3.50 12.10 1.73
N ALA A 26 -2.63 11.11 1.92
CA ALA A 26 -1.64 10.68 0.93
C ALA A 26 -2.01 9.32 0.31
N PRO A 27 -1.52 9.02 -0.91
CA PRO A 27 -1.69 7.71 -1.53
C PRO A 27 -1.26 6.59 -0.59
N TYR A 28 -2.07 5.56 -0.47
CA TYR A 28 -1.76 4.40 0.36
C TYR A 28 -1.84 3.10 -0.42
N LEU A 29 -1.05 2.12 0.01
CA LEU A 29 -0.96 0.80 -0.62
C LEU A 29 -0.78 -0.27 0.46
N PHE A 30 -1.51 -1.37 0.32
CA PHE A 30 -1.28 -2.58 1.12
C PHE A 30 -0.19 -3.44 0.46
N ILE A 31 0.75 -3.92 1.26
CA ILE A 31 1.83 -4.80 0.82
C ILE A 31 1.98 -6.00 1.74
N SER A 32 2.49 -7.10 1.18
CA SER A 32 3.05 -8.21 1.95
C SER A 32 4.50 -8.43 1.55
N ALA A 33 5.40 -8.22 2.49
CA ALA A 33 6.82 -8.48 2.28
C ALA A 33 7.12 -9.99 2.18
N VAL A 34 6.22 -10.85 2.68
CA VAL A 34 6.40 -12.31 2.68
C VAL A 34 5.97 -12.90 1.35
N SER A 35 4.77 -12.55 0.85
CA SER A 35 4.30 -13.05 -0.45
C SER A 35 4.86 -12.25 -1.63
N GLY A 36 5.38 -11.05 -1.38
CA GLY A 36 5.80 -10.10 -2.41
C GLY A 36 4.64 -9.27 -2.99
N ASP A 37 3.42 -9.44 -2.46
CA ASP A 37 2.25 -8.69 -2.91
C ASP A 37 2.42 -7.18 -2.70
N GLY A 38 2.04 -6.40 -3.70
CA GLY A 38 2.16 -4.93 -3.70
C GLY A 38 3.59 -4.36 -3.76
N LEU A 39 4.65 -5.18 -3.73
CA LEU A 39 6.03 -4.67 -3.75
C LEU A 39 6.41 -4.01 -5.09
N TYR A 40 5.93 -4.54 -6.22
CA TYR A 40 6.19 -3.93 -7.53
C TYR A 40 5.52 -2.56 -7.64
N THR A 41 4.22 -2.48 -7.33
CA THR A 41 3.49 -1.22 -7.27
C THR A 41 4.13 -0.22 -6.31
N LEU A 42 4.59 -0.67 -5.14
CA LEU A 42 5.28 0.19 -4.19
C LEU A 42 6.57 0.78 -4.80
N LYS A 43 7.37 -0.03 -5.49
CA LYS A 43 8.59 0.45 -6.15
C LYS A 43 8.29 1.48 -7.24
N ASP A 44 7.27 1.24 -8.04
CA ASP A 44 6.86 2.16 -9.11
C ASP A 44 6.36 3.49 -8.52
N MET A 45 5.50 3.44 -7.51
CA MET A 45 5.02 4.65 -6.83
C MET A 45 6.16 5.43 -6.16
N LEU A 46 7.09 4.73 -5.50
CA LEU A 46 8.30 5.38 -4.94
C LEU A 46 9.13 6.04 -6.04
N TRP A 47 9.29 5.36 -7.18
CA TRP A 47 10.05 5.89 -8.31
C TRP A 47 9.41 7.14 -8.90
N GLU A 48 8.09 7.15 -9.06
CA GLU A 48 7.34 8.32 -9.51
C GLU A 48 7.48 9.50 -8.54
N GLU A 49 7.27 9.26 -7.23
CA GLU A 49 7.42 10.32 -6.22
C GLU A 49 8.84 10.91 -6.18
N LEU A 50 9.87 10.06 -6.28
CA LEU A 50 11.26 10.52 -6.29
C LEU A 50 11.65 11.31 -7.55
N ASN A 51 10.94 11.14 -8.66
CA ASN A 51 11.20 11.84 -9.92
C ASN A 51 10.17 12.93 -10.24
N ARG A 52 9.20 13.19 -9.35
CA ARG A 52 8.12 14.18 -9.55
C ARG A 52 8.63 15.62 -9.68
N ASP A 53 9.75 15.94 -9.04
CA ASP A 53 10.33 17.30 -8.99
C ASP A 53 11.54 17.50 -9.93
N LYS A 54 11.71 16.64 -10.94
CA LYS A 54 12.66 16.84 -12.05
C LYS A 54 11.96 17.36 -13.30
#